data_AF-A0A235BYZ4-F1
#
_entry.id   AF-A0A235BYZ4-F1
#
_cell.length_a   1.000
_cell.length_b   1.000
_cell.length_c   1.000
_cell.angle_alpha   90.00
_cell.angle_beta   90.00
_cell.angle_gamma   90.00
#
_symmetry.space_group_name_H-M   'P 1'
#
loop_
_entity.id
_entity.type
_entity.pdbx_description
1 polymer ?
#
loop_
_entity_poly.entity_id
_entity_poly.type
_entity_poly.pdbx_seq_one_letter_code
_entity_poly.pdbx_strand_id
1 'polypeptide(L)'
;MRWGTFIIALSLAVGLYGKSNTQSVHPLKSPVVVSHKSTGGPDYYGYTWIDSDEIGGPVYNWIDITGIGTEMADLGDDEIRGPFPIGFDFPYYWYTVNEFYFSTNGAI
;
A
#
# COMPACT_ATOMS: atom_id res chain seq x y z
N MET A 1 -2.81 12.09 35.84
CA MET A 1 -1.87 11.68 34.76
C MET A 1 -2.72 11.16 33.62
N ARG A 2 -2.84 11.93 32.55
CA ARG A 2 -3.66 11.62 31.37
C ARG A 2 -2.68 11.39 30.23
N TRP A 3 -2.46 10.13 29.88
CA TRP A 3 -1.75 9.76 28.66
C TRP A 3 -2.82 9.58 27.59
N GLY A 4 -3.09 10.66 26.87
CA GLY A 4 -4.00 10.67 25.74
C GLY A 4 -3.21 10.84 24.46
N THR A 5 -3.64 10.10 23.44
CA THR A 5 -3.25 10.23 22.03
C THR A 5 -2.05 9.37 21.61
N PHE A 6 -2.32 8.12 21.28
CA PHE A 6 -1.62 7.43 20.19
C PHE A 6 -2.55 7.45 18.97
N ILE A 7 -2.26 8.34 18.01
CA ILE A 7 -2.85 8.25 16.67
C ILE A 7 -1.97 7.24 15.93
N ILE A 8 -2.43 6.00 15.82
CA ILE A 8 -1.86 5.07 14.86
C ILE A 8 -2.61 5.32 13.55
N ALA A 9 -2.06 6.23 12.74
CA ALA A 9 -2.43 6.32 11.34
C ALA A 9 -1.87 5.08 10.65
N LEU A 10 -2.67 4.02 10.55
CA LEU A 10 -2.33 2.88 9.71
C LEU A 10 -2.62 3.28 8.26
N SER A 11 -1.66 3.96 7.65
CA SER A 11 -1.63 4.15 6.20
C SER A 11 -1.26 2.81 5.55
N LEU A 12 -2.28 2.00 5.23
CA LEU A 12 -2.11 0.89 4.29
C LEU A 12 -2.03 1.47 2.88
N ALA A 13 -0.83 1.84 2.45
CA ALA A 13 -0.52 2.05 1.04
C ALA A 13 0.01 0.72 0.48
N VAL A 14 -0.82 -0.01 -0.26
CA VAL A 14 -0.33 -1.11 -1.10
C VAL A 14 0.27 -0.46 -2.36
N GLY A 15 1.54 -0.07 -2.26
CA GLY A 15 2.34 0.38 -3.39
C GLY A 15 3.29 -0.73 -3.83
N LEU A 16 3.07 -1.31 -5.01
CA LEU A 16 4.06 -2.19 -5.63
C LEU A 16 5.21 -1.30 -6.15
N TYR A 17 6.33 -1.23 -5.43
CA TYR A 17 7.45 -0.35 -5.81
C TYR A 17 8.30 -0.99 -6.92
N GLY A 18 8.13 -0.54 -8.15
CA GLY A 18 9.08 -0.78 -9.23
C GLY A 18 10.26 0.18 -9.13
N LYS A 19 11.40 -0.26 -8.58
CA LYS A 19 12.65 0.51 -8.64
C LYS A 19 13.19 0.50 -10.08
N SER A 20 12.81 1.48 -10.90
CA SER A 20 13.52 1.71 -12.17
C SER A 20 14.84 2.45 -11.87
N ASN A 21 15.96 1.73 -11.94
CA ASN A 21 17.28 2.35 -11.94
C ASN A 21 17.60 2.81 -13.36
N THR A 22 17.07 3.94 -13.79
CA THR A 22 17.60 4.62 -14.97
C THR A 22 18.56 5.69 -14.51
N GLN A 23 19.82 5.31 -14.28
CA GLN A 23 20.90 6.29 -14.21
C GLN A 23 21.24 6.72 -15.65
N SER A 24 20.71 7.86 -16.06
CA SER A 24 21.21 8.57 -17.25
C SER A 24 22.13 9.69 -16.78
N VAL A 25 23.42 9.42 -16.79
CA VAL A 25 24.46 10.44 -16.68
C VAL A 25 24.35 11.33 -17.92
N HIS A 26 24.00 12.63 -17.80
CA HIS A 26 24.42 13.72 -18.71
C HIS A 26 24.15 15.11 -18.09
N PRO A 27 24.99 16.13 -18.38
CA PRO A 27 25.26 17.26 -17.50
C PRO A 27 24.23 18.40 -17.61
N LEU A 28 23.91 19.00 -16.46
CA LEU A 28 23.08 20.19 -16.25
C LEU A 28 21.73 20.21 -16.99
N LYS A 29 20.76 19.45 -16.46
CA LYS A 29 19.34 19.64 -16.76
C LYS A 29 18.63 19.90 -15.43
N SER A 30 17.86 20.98 -15.36
CA SER A 30 16.99 21.37 -14.23
C SER A 30 16.34 20.14 -13.58
N PRO A 31 16.07 20.14 -12.25
CA PRO A 31 15.46 18.98 -11.61
C PRO A 31 14.20 18.61 -12.38
N VAL A 32 14.26 17.50 -13.09
CA VAL A 32 13.07 16.87 -13.66
C VAL A 32 12.28 16.47 -12.43
N VAL A 33 11.20 17.17 -12.16
CA VAL A 33 10.18 16.69 -11.23
C VAL A 33 9.65 15.43 -11.88
N VAL A 34 10.22 14.28 -11.51
CA VAL A 34 9.64 12.99 -11.86
C VAL A 34 8.35 12.96 -11.05
N SER A 35 7.21 13.09 -11.73
CA SER A 35 5.92 12.97 -11.07
C SER A 35 5.86 11.59 -10.44
N HIS A 36 5.74 11.52 -9.12
CA HIS A 36 5.41 10.28 -8.40
C HIS A 36 3.96 9.86 -8.66
N LYS A 37 3.15 10.77 -9.20
CA LYS A 37 1.80 10.51 -9.70
C LYS A 37 1.92 9.90 -11.09
N SER A 38 1.32 8.73 -11.26
CA SER A 38 1.32 8.03 -12.54
C SER A 38 0.20 6.99 -12.58
N THR A 39 0.03 6.40 -13.76
CA THR A 39 -0.80 5.23 -14.02
C THR A 39 0.03 4.17 -14.72
N GLY A 40 -0.41 2.91 -14.76
CA GLY A 40 0.28 1.87 -15.50
C GLY A 40 -0.55 0.61 -15.79
N GLY A 41 0.03 -0.25 -16.63
CA GLY A 41 -0.62 -1.43 -17.18
C GLY A 41 -1.35 -1.16 -18.52
N PRO A 42 -2.13 -2.13 -19.03
CA PRO A 42 -2.27 -3.48 -18.47
C PRO A 42 -0.97 -4.28 -18.57
N ASP A 43 -0.69 -5.11 -17.58
CA ASP A 43 0.31 -6.18 -17.72
C ASP A 43 -0.23 -7.32 -18.63
N TYR A 44 0.55 -8.40 -18.79
CA TYR A 44 0.14 -9.56 -19.59
C TYR A 44 -1.12 -10.27 -19.09
N TYR A 45 -1.55 -10.00 -17.86
CA TYR A 45 -2.72 -10.58 -17.21
C TYR A 45 -3.87 -9.57 -17.05
N GLY A 46 -3.71 -8.35 -17.57
CA GLY A 46 -4.75 -7.33 -17.60
C GLY A 46 -4.80 -6.41 -16.38
N TYR A 47 -3.87 -6.53 -15.41
CA TYR A 47 -3.88 -5.66 -14.24
C TYR A 47 -3.36 -4.26 -14.56
N THR A 48 -4.07 -3.25 -14.07
CA THR A 48 -3.74 -1.82 -14.21
C THR A 48 -3.68 -1.15 -12.85
N TRP A 49 -2.95 -0.04 -12.75
CA TRP A 49 -2.95 0.81 -11.56
C TRP A 49 -3.04 2.29 -11.93
N ILE A 50 -3.63 3.08 -11.03
CA ILE A 50 -3.77 4.52 -11.14
C ILE A 50 -3.63 5.10 -9.74
N ASP A 51 -2.80 6.14 -9.58
CA ASP A 51 -2.73 6.90 -8.34
C ASP A 51 -4.04 7.67 -8.13
N SER A 52 -4.52 7.75 -6.89
CA SER A 52 -5.66 8.59 -6.50
C SER A 52 -5.49 10.07 -6.84
N ASP A 53 -4.24 10.52 -6.95
CA ASP A 53 -3.88 11.89 -7.30
C ASP A 53 -3.98 12.21 -8.81
N GLU A 54 -4.28 11.20 -9.64
CA GLU A 54 -4.47 11.35 -11.09
C GLU A 54 -5.90 11.73 -11.48
N ILE A 55 -6.04 12.34 -12.66
CA ILE A 55 -7.36 12.62 -13.24
C ILE A 55 -8.05 11.28 -13.54
N GLY A 56 -9.20 11.04 -12.91
CA GLY A 56 -9.92 9.77 -13.00
C GLY A 56 -9.42 8.70 -12.03
N GLY A 57 -8.51 9.05 -11.12
CA GLY A 57 -8.09 8.21 -10.01
C GLY A 57 -9.21 7.96 -9.00
N PRO A 58 -9.07 6.93 -8.15
CA PRO A 58 -10.09 6.60 -7.16
C PRO A 58 -10.27 7.71 -6.13
N VAL A 59 -11.52 8.05 -5.85
CA VAL A 59 -11.87 8.88 -4.68
C VAL A 59 -11.85 7.98 -3.45
N TYR A 60 -11.00 8.30 -2.48
CA TYR A 60 -10.94 7.57 -1.22
C TYR A 60 -11.67 8.32 -0.11
N ASN A 61 -12.15 7.56 0.88
CA ASN A 61 -12.70 8.07 2.12
C ASN A 61 -12.06 7.33 3.29
N TRP A 62 -11.80 8.05 4.38
CA TRP A 62 -11.34 7.44 5.62
C TRP A 62 -12.52 6.82 6.37
N ILE A 63 -12.37 5.57 6.76
CA ILE A 63 -13.34 4.85 7.61
C ILE A 63 -12.76 4.77 9.01
N ASP A 64 -13.49 5.28 10.00
CA ASP A 64 -13.12 5.11 11.40
C ASP A 64 -13.41 3.66 11.83
N ILE A 65 -12.36 2.95 12.23
CA ILE A 65 -12.43 1.54 12.65
C ILE A 65 -12.43 1.37 14.16
N THR A 66 -12.42 2.44 14.96
CA THR A 66 -12.29 2.37 16.43
C THR A 66 -13.34 1.45 17.08
N GLY A 67 -14.55 1.38 16.52
CA GLY A 67 -15.64 0.52 17.03
C GLY A 67 -15.89 -0.78 16.26
N ILE A 68 -15.20 -1.01 15.13
CA ILE A 68 -15.46 -2.17 14.24
C ILE A 68 -14.21 -3.02 13.97
N GLY A 69 -13.03 -2.48 14.27
CA GLY A 69 -11.75 -3.13 14.05
C GLY A 69 -11.39 -4.12 15.15
N THR A 70 -10.48 -5.02 14.83
CA THR A 70 -9.84 -5.91 15.79
C THR A 70 -8.49 -5.33 16.19
N GLU A 71 -8.31 -5.01 17.47
CA GLU A 71 -7.02 -4.56 18.00
C GLU A 71 -6.00 -5.71 17.97
N MET A 72 -4.80 -5.44 17.43
CA MET A 72 -3.67 -6.35 17.50
C MET A 72 -2.68 -5.87 18.56
N ALA A 73 -2.76 -6.45 19.76
CA ALA A 73 -1.86 -6.16 20.86
C ALA A 73 -0.54 -6.93 20.76
N ASP A 74 0.46 -6.44 21.51
CA ASP A 74 1.76 -7.09 21.71
C ASP A 74 2.53 -7.38 20.42
N LEU A 75 2.66 -6.36 19.56
CA LEU A 75 3.43 -6.43 18.33
C LEU A 75 4.92 -6.13 18.59
N GLY A 76 5.80 -6.97 18.03
CA GLY A 76 7.24 -6.79 18.02
C GLY A 76 7.76 -6.09 16.77
N ASP A 77 9.08 -5.95 16.70
CA ASP A 77 9.80 -5.53 15.50
C ASP A 77 9.82 -6.67 14.47
N ASP A 78 9.60 -6.35 13.19
CA ASP A 78 9.53 -7.30 12.06
C ASP A 78 8.62 -8.52 12.31
N GLU A 79 7.53 -8.31 13.05
CA GLU A 79 6.57 -9.34 13.46
C GLU A 79 5.56 -9.59 12.34
N ILE A 80 5.36 -10.86 12.00
CA ILE A 80 4.37 -11.29 11.00
C ILE A 80 3.18 -11.98 11.68
N ARG A 81 1.96 -11.55 11.37
CA ARG A 81 0.71 -12.12 11.91
C ARG A 81 -0.23 -12.52 10.78
N GLY A 82 -1.04 -13.56 11.03
CA GLY A 82 -2.02 -14.08 10.08
C GLY A 82 -1.85 -15.58 9.82
N PRO A 83 -2.53 -16.13 8.80
CA PRO A 83 -3.37 -15.40 7.85
C PRO A 83 -4.65 -14.86 8.51
N PHE A 84 -5.12 -13.71 8.02
CA PHE A 84 -6.42 -13.13 8.37
C PHE A 84 -7.34 -13.17 7.15
N PRO A 85 -8.65 -13.45 7.33
CA PRO A 85 -9.59 -13.43 6.23
C PRO A 85 -9.77 -12.00 5.70
N ILE A 86 -9.69 -11.84 4.38
CA ILE A 86 -9.98 -10.57 3.69
C ILE A 86 -11.51 -10.33 3.63
N GLY A 87 -12.29 -11.41 3.64
CA GLY A 87 -13.76 -11.36 3.56
C GLY A 87 -14.32 -11.42 2.13
N PHE A 88 -13.46 -11.56 1.12
CA PHE A 88 -13.84 -11.81 -0.27
C PHE A 88 -12.72 -12.58 -1.00
N ASP A 89 -13.08 -13.20 -2.12
CA ASP A 89 -12.13 -13.85 -3.02
C ASP A 89 -11.48 -12.80 -3.93
N PHE A 90 -10.17 -12.62 -3.80
CA PHE A 90 -9.36 -11.74 -4.63
C PHE A 90 -8.64 -12.54 -5.72
N PRO A 91 -8.89 -12.27 -7.02
CA PRO A 91 -8.10 -12.87 -8.08
C PRO A 91 -6.70 -12.23 -8.07
N TYR A 92 -5.67 -13.07 -7.97
CA TYR A 92 -4.28 -12.69 -8.08
C TYR A 92 -3.61 -13.58 -9.12
N TYR A 93 -3.56 -13.09 -10.35
CA TYR A 93 -3.12 -13.86 -11.51
C TYR A 93 -3.83 -15.22 -11.62
N TRP A 94 -3.10 -16.33 -11.50
CA TRP A 94 -3.62 -17.70 -11.56
C TRP A 94 -4.06 -18.26 -10.20
N TYR A 95 -4.05 -17.44 -9.15
CA TYR A 95 -4.52 -17.80 -7.82
C TYR A 95 -5.76 -17.01 -7.43
N THR A 96 -6.59 -17.64 -6.61
CA THR A 96 -7.58 -16.94 -5.80
C THR A 96 -7.02 -16.85 -4.38
N VAL A 97 -6.91 -15.62 -3.88
CA VAL A 97 -6.41 -15.31 -2.54
C VAL A 97 -7.57 -14.73 -1.73
N ASN A 98 -7.80 -15.22 -0.53
CA ASN A 98 -8.87 -14.72 0.35
C ASN A 98 -8.37 -14.43 1.78
N GLU A 99 -7.05 -14.46 1.95
CA GLU A 99 -6.36 -14.25 3.21
C GLU A 99 -5.17 -13.31 3.01
N PHE A 100 -4.80 -12.59 4.07
CA PHE A 100 -3.62 -11.73 4.08
C PHE A 100 -2.78 -11.93 5.34
N TYR A 101 -1.49 -11.59 5.24
CA TYR A 101 -0.60 -11.47 6.38
C TYR A 101 -0.35 -9.99 6.70
N PHE A 102 -0.25 -9.69 7.98
CA PHE A 102 0.20 -8.40 8.50
C PHE A 102 1.68 -8.51 8.88
N SER A 103 2.46 -7.48 8.60
CA SER A 103 3.86 -7.37 9.03
C SER A 103 4.11 -5.99 9.65
N THR A 104 4.71 -5.93 10.83
CA THR A 104 5.23 -4.66 11.34
C THR A 104 6.38 -4.19 10.44
N ASN A 105 6.53 -2.87 10.27
CA ASN A 105 7.50 -2.23 9.36
C ASN A 105 7.36 -2.56 7.85
N GLY A 106 6.34 -3.32 7.46
CA GLY A 106 6.22 -3.84 6.10
C GLY A 106 6.96 -5.18 5.94
N ALA A 107 6.92 -5.73 4.72
CA ALA A 107 7.64 -6.96 4.40
C ALA A 107 9.06 -6.62 3.93
N ILE A 108 10.06 -7.21 4.59
CA ILE A 108 11.46 -7.25 4.14
C ILE A 108 11.70 -8.53 3.33
#